data_AF-A0A2G6HYR3-F1
#
_entry.id   AF-A0A2G6HYR3-F1
#
_cell.length_a   1.000
_cell.length_b   1.000
_cell.length_c   1.000
_cell.angle_alpha   90.00
_cell.angle_beta   90.00
_cell.angle_gamma   90.00
#
_symmetry.space_group_name_H-M   'P 1'
#
loop_
_entity.id
_entity.type
_entity.pdbx_description
1 polymer ?
#
loop_
_entity_poly.entity_id
_entity_poly.type
_entity_poly.pdbx_seq_one_letter_code
_entity_poly.pdbx_strand_id
1 'polypeptide(L)'
;MFVLIVRIIAALSAYGKPGQIALAMAFGVTLAVIPGGTLLWWILLIILMLVRINQAALLVTMGLGRLILPAFADPLSEQLGYYLLTRPFMTAPMTSILSVPGLMWLRLNDSFVFGALVTGLLSIPFCFLIFRVIVGLWRRYAAAPFRSFISRIGARVPLAKRIAQGVRAVSRGRASL
;
A
#
# COMPACT_ATOMS: atom_id res chain seq x y z
N MET A 1 11.03 -18.17 0.14
CA MET A 1 9.87 -17.31 -0.20
C MET A 1 8.79 -17.32 0.89
N PHE A 2 8.36 -18.48 1.39
CA PHE A 2 7.32 -18.59 2.43
C PHE A 2 7.59 -17.80 3.73
N VAL A 3 8.84 -17.79 4.21
CA VAL A 3 9.25 -17.02 5.41
C VAL A 3 9.05 -15.51 5.24
N LEU A 4 9.15 -15.00 4.00
CA LEU A 4 8.99 -13.59 3.68
C LEU A 4 7.51 -13.18 3.76
N ILE A 5 6.61 -14.05 3.28
CA ILE A 5 5.16 -13.91 3.42
C ILE A 5 4.76 -13.92 4.90
N VAL A 6 5.26 -14.88 5.69
CA VAL A 6 4.99 -14.95 7.14
C VAL A 6 5.51 -13.72 7.88
N ARG A 7 6.68 -13.18 7.49
CA ARG A 7 7.21 -11.92 8.04
C ARG A 7 6.37 -10.70 7.67
N ILE A 8 5.89 -10.61 6.43
CA ILE A 8 5.00 -9.53 5.98
C ILE A 8 3.69 -9.58 6.75
N ILE A 9 3.10 -10.77 6.95
CA ILE A 9 1.85 -10.93 7.70
C ILE A 9 2.05 -10.67 9.20
N ALA A 10 3.19 -11.09 9.76
CA ALA A 10 3.57 -10.78 11.13
C ALA A 10 3.82 -9.28 11.34
N ALA A 11 4.42 -8.59 10.37
CA ALA A 11 4.60 -7.14 10.36
C ALA A 11 3.27 -6.40 10.19
N LEU A 12 2.32 -6.94 9.41
CA LEU A 12 0.94 -6.44 9.32
C LEU A 12 0.25 -6.43 10.70
N SER A 13 0.53 -7.45 11.51
CA SER A 13 -0.05 -7.64 12.84
C SER A 13 0.73 -6.96 13.97
N ALA A 14 1.99 -6.57 13.70
CA ALA A 14 2.86 -5.92 14.67
C ALA A 14 2.50 -4.44 14.81
N TYR A 15 1.62 -4.15 15.77
CA TYR A 15 1.34 -2.82 16.31
C TYR A 15 0.92 -1.74 15.30
N GLY A 16 -0.40 -1.60 15.12
CA GLY A 16 -1.01 -0.40 14.55
C GLY A 16 -2.46 -0.28 15.02
N LYS A 17 -2.93 0.94 15.32
CA LYS A 17 -4.36 1.17 15.60
C LYS A 17 -5.17 0.67 14.39
N PRO A 18 -6.32 -0.01 14.57
CA PRO A 18 -7.06 -0.61 13.45
C PRO A 18 -7.41 0.41 12.36
N GLY A 19 -7.66 1.68 12.73
CA GLY A 19 -7.85 2.77 11.78
C GLY A 19 -6.60 3.08 10.93
N GLN A 20 -5.39 3.06 11.51
CA GLN A 20 -4.16 3.31 10.76
C GLN A 20 -3.87 2.19 9.75
N ILE A 21 -4.22 0.95 10.10
CA ILE A 21 -4.09 -0.20 9.20
C ILE A 21 -5.09 -0.05 8.05
N ALA A 22 -6.36 0.24 8.35
CA ALA A 22 -7.39 0.44 7.33
C ALA A 22 -7.07 1.60 6.38
N LEU A 23 -6.52 2.70 6.91
CA LEU A 23 -6.09 3.84 6.11
C LEU A 23 -4.91 3.49 5.20
N ALA A 24 -3.91 2.76 5.72
CA ALA A 24 -2.81 2.26 4.91
C ALA A 24 -3.31 1.33 3.80
N MET A 25 -4.28 0.47 4.08
CA MET A 25 -4.91 -0.39 3.08
C MET A 25 -5.65 0.41 1.99
N ALA A 26 -6.36 1.47 2.38
CA ALA A 26 -7.04 2.36 1.44
C ALA A 26 -6.05 3.10 0.51
N PHE A 27 -4.97 3.66 1.06
CA PHE A 27 -3.91 4.26 0.25
C PHE A 27 -3.21 3.25 -0.66
N GLY A 28 -3.11 1.98 -0.24
CA GLY A 28 -2.55 0.91 -1.05
C GLY A 28 -3.42 0.64 -2.28
N VAL A 29 -4.75 0.68 -2.12
CA VAL A 29 -5.70 0.63 -3.24
C VAL A 29 -5.53 1.83 -4.17
N THR A 30 -5.42 3.05 -3.64
CA THR A 30 -5.15 4.25 -4.45
C THR A 30 -3.88 4.08 -5.31
N LEU A 31 -2.78 3.60 -4.72
CA LEU A 31 -1.54 3.32 -5.46
C LEU A 31 -1.68 2.15 -6.45
N ALA A 32 -2.57 1.20 -6.21
CA ALA A 32 -2.79 0.07 -7.11
C ALA A 32 -3.50 0.48 -8.41
N VAL A 33 -4.45 1.42 -8.32
CA VAL A 33 -5.20 1.94 -9.50
C VAL A 33 -4.31 2.84 -10.36
N ILE A 34 -3.41 3.61 -9.75
CA ILE A 34 -2.52 4.50 -10.51
C ILE A 34 -1.49 3.67 -11.31
N PRO A 35 -1.31 3.94 -12.61
CA PRO A 35 -0.33 3.25 -13.44
C PRO A 35 1.08 3.43 -12.88
N GLY A 36 1.70 2.30 -12.54
CA GLY A 36 3.09 2.29 -12.10
C GLY A 36 4.02 2.48 -13.30
N GLY A 37 4.99 3.38 -13.15
CA GLY A 37 5.83 3.87 -14.26
C GLY A 37 5.67 5.37 -14.52
N THR A 38 4.70 6.03 -13.88
CA THR A 38 4.61 7.49 -13.84
C THR A 38 5.42 8.05 -12.68
N LEU A 39 5.96 9.27 -12.82
CA LEU A 39 6.64 9.94 -11.72
C LEU A 39 5.69 10.20 -10.55
N LEU A 40 4.42 10.48 -10.86
CA LEU A 40 3.35 10.67 -9.87
C LEU A 40 3.22 9.46 -8.94
N TRP A 41 3.23 8.25 -9.49
CA TRP A 41 3.13 7.03 -8.69
C TRP A 41 4.29 6.90 -7.70
N TRP A 42 5.52 7.16 -8.16
CA TRP A 42 6.71 7.09 -7.31
C TRP A 42 6.72 8.16 -6.22
N ILE A 43 6.32 9.40 -6.56
CA ILE A 43 6.19 10.48 -5.58
C ILE A 43 5.21 10.09 -4.48
N LEU A 44 4.01 9.61 -4.85
CA LEU A 44 3.01 9.18 -3.88
C LEU A 44 3.51 8.01 -3.03
N LEU A 45 4.17 7.02 -3.63
CA LEU A 45 4.74 5.89 -2.90
C LEU A 45 5.77 6.37 -1.87
N ILE A 46 6.71 7.24 -2.27
CA ILE A 46 7.75 7.77 -1.38
C ILE A 46 7.12 8.57 -0.23
N ILE A 47 6.18 9.46 -0.53
CA ILE A 47 5.48 10.23 0.51
C ILE A 47 4.80 9.28 1.50
N LEU A 48 4.06 8.27 1.01
CA LEU A 48 3.37 7.30 1.85
C LEU A 48 4.32 6.42 2.66
N MET A 49 5.50 6.10 2.14
CA MET A 49 6.58 5.43 2.88
C MET A 49 7.15 6.27 4.03
N LEU A 50 7.18 7.60 3.88
CA LEU A 50 7.64 8.53 4.91
C LEU A 50 6.60 8.77 6.01
N VAL A 51 5.31 8.62 5.70
CA VAL A 51 4.24 8.75 6.70
C VAL A 51 4.30 7.57 7.69
N ARG A 52 4.03 7.85 8.97
CA ARG A 52 3.92 6.82 10.02
C ARG A 52 2.60 6.03 9.94
N ILE A 53 2.45 5.25 8.88
CA ILE A 53 1.36 4.27 8.66
C ILE A 53 1.90 2.85 8.62
N ASN A 54 1.00 1.85 8.60
CA ASN A 54 1.42 0.45 8.47
C ASN A 54 1.88 0.16 7.03
N GLN A 55 3.20 0.29 6.81
CA GLN A 55 3.82 0.12 5.49
C GLN A 55 3.60 -1.28 4.92
N ALA A 56 3.56 -2.30 5.75
CA ALA A 56 3.31 -3.66 5.29
C ALA A 56 1.87 -3.79 4.76
N ALA A 57 0.88 -3.20 5.44
CA ALA A 57 -0.51 -3.19 4.99
C ALA A 57 -0.68 -2.41 3.67
N LEU A 58 0.00 -1.27 3.53
CA LEU A 58 0.04 -0.50 2.28
C LEU A 58 0.58 -1.36 1.13
N LEU A 59 1.76 -1.96 1.29
CA LEU A 59 2.42 -2.72 0.21
C LEU A 59 1.64 -3.98 -0.17
N VAL A 60 1.07 -4.69 0.79
CA VAL A 60 0.26 -5.90 0.53
C VAL A 60 -0.99 -5.55 -0.26
N THR A 61 -1.73 -4.52 0.17
CA THR A 61 -2.95 -4.11 -0.54
C THR A 61 -2.65 -3.51 -1.90
N MET A 62 -1.55 -2.77 -2.04
CA MET A 62 -1.08 -2.30 -3.34
C MET A 62 -0.77 -3.47 -4.29
N GLY A 63 0.01 -4.46 -3.82
CA GLY A 63 0.37 -5.62 -4.63
C GLY A 63 -0.84 -6.46 -5.04
N LEU A 64 -1.75 -6.75 -4.09
CA LEU A 64 -2.98 -7.50 -4.36
C LEU A 64 -3.94 -6.71 -5.25
N GLY A 65 -4.09 -5.41 -4.99
CA GLY A 65 -4.93 -4.52 -5.78
C GLY A 65 -4.49 -4.48 -7.23
N ARG A 66 -3.18 -4.47 -7.49
CA ARG A 66 -2.63 -4.40 -8.85
C ARG A 66 -2.89 -5.66 -9.69
N LEU A 67 -3.23 -6.78 -9.07
CA LEU A 67 -3.64 -8.01 -9.76
C LEU A 67 -5.12 -8.02 -10.14
N ILE A 68 -5.98 -7.35 -9.35
CA ILE A 68 -7.44 -7.49 -9.42
C ILE A 68 -8.09 -6.23 -10.00
N LEU A 69 -7.65 -5.06 -9.56
CA LEU A 69 -8.26 -3.78 -9.88
C LEU A 69 -8.16 -3.38 -11.36
N PRO A 70 -7.08 -3.67 -12.12
CA PRO A 70 -6.99 -3.24 -13.51
C PRO A 70 -8.18 -3.68 -14.38
N ALA A 71 -8.71 -4.88 -14.13
CA ALA A 71 -9.85 -5.41 -14.88
C ALA A 71 -11.14 -4.57 -14.74
N PHE A 72 -11.27 -3.75 -13.70
CA PHE A 72 -12.50 -2.99 -13.39
C PHE A 72 -12.26 -1.49 -13.28
N ALA A 73 -11.17 -1.10 -12.63
CA ALA A 73 -10.84 0.30 -12.33
C ALA A 73 -10.27 1.03 -13.54
N ASP A 74 -9.60 0.34 -14.46
CA ASP A 74 -8.94 0.97 -15.60
C ASP A 74 -9.92 1.67 -16.56
N PRO A 75 -10.98 1.00 -17.07
CA PRO A 75 -11.93 1.66 -17.98
C PRO A 75 -12.69 2.80 -17.29
N LEU A 76 -12.99 2.65 -15.99
CA LEU A 76 -13.63 3.71 -15.21
C LEU A 76 -12.72 4.93 -15.05
N SER A 77 -11.44 4.68 -14.78
CA SER A 77 -10.43 5.74 -14.64
C SER A 77 -10.25 6.50 -15.95
N GLU A 78 -10.12 5.79 -17.08
CA GLU A 78 -9.96 6.44 -18.38
C GLU A 78 -11.17 7.32 -18.73
N GLN A 79 -12.39 6.82 -18.56
CA GLN A 79 -13.62 7.58 -18.83
C GLN A 79 -13.74 8.82 -17.94
N LEU A 80 -13.50 8.67 -16.63
CA LEU A 80 -13.56 9.80 -15.68
C LEU A 80 -12.49 10.84 -15.99
N GLY A 81 -11.27 10.40 -16.31
CA GLY A 81 -10.19 11.31 -16.66
C GLY A 81 -10.48 12.08 -17.93
N TYR A 82 -10.89 11.39 -18.99
CA TYR A 82 -11.28 12.04 -20.25
C TYR A 82 -12.41 13.05 -20.03
N TYR A 83 -13.45 12.66 -19.29
CA TYR A 83 -14.57 13.53 -18.98
C TYR A 83 -14.14 14.82 -18.27
N LEU A 84 -13.21 14.73 -17.32
CA LEU A 84 -12.71 15.90 -16.58
C LEU A 84 -11.77 16.76 -17.41
N LEU A 85 -10.78 16.15 -18.08
CA LEU A 85 -9.75 16.85 -18.85
C LEU A 85 -10.32 17.61 -20.05
N THR A 86 -11.44 17.14 -20.63
CA THR A 86 -12.10 17.81 -21.77
C THR A 86 -12.93 19.04 -21.35
N ARG A 87 -13.04 19.33 -20.05
CA ARG A 87 -13.83 20.49 -19.59
C ARG A 87 -13.03 21.79 -19.70
N PRO A 88 -13.68 22.90 -20.08
CA PRO A 88 -13.00 24.20 -20.23
C PRO A 88 -12.23 24.63 -18.97
N PHE A 89 -12.76 24.32 -17.77
CA PHE A 89 -12.12 24.69 -16.51
C PHE A 89 -10.80 23.95 -16.23
N MET A 90 -10.54 22.82 -16.91
CA MET A 90 -9.28 22.07 -16.76
C MET A 90 -8.17 22.57 -17.68
N THR A 91 -8.48 23.39 -18.67
CA THR A 91 -7.48 23.90 -19.63
C THR A 91 -6.40 24.73 -18.96
N ALA A 92 -6.77 25.75 -18.16
CA ALA A 92 -5.85 26.65 -17.48
C ALA A 92 -4.98 25.96 -16.39
N PRO A 93 -5.53 25.10 -15.50
CA PRO A 93 -4.73 24.32 -14.57
C PRO A 93 -3.72 23.41 -15.26
N MET A 94 -4.15 22.70 -16.32
CA MET A 94 -3.27 21.78 -17.03
C MET A 94 -2.16 22.51 -17.79
N THR A 95 -2.46 23.64 -18.45
CA THR A 95 -1.41 24.45 -19.09
C THR A 95 -0.40 24.98 -18.07
N SER A 96 -0.86 25.42 -16.90
CA SER A 96 0.03 25.88 -15.83
C SER A 96 0.97 24.78 -15.35
N ILE A 97 0.44 23.58 -15.08
CA ILE A 97 1.24 22.43 -14.64
C ILE A 97 2.23 22.00 -15.74
N LEU A 98 1.79 21.92 -17.00
CA LEU A 98 2.60 21.46 -18.12
C LEU A 98 3.65 22.49 -18.56
N SER A 99 3.48 23.77 -18.22
CA SER A 99 4.46 24.83 -18.50
C SER A 99 5.75 24.70 -17.67
N VAL A 100 5.69 24.01 -16.54
CA VAL A 100 6.85 23.81 -15.65
C VAL A 100 7.68 22.62 -16.15
N PRO A 101 8.98 22.80 -16.44
CA PRO A 101 9.86 21.71 -16.82
C PRO A 101 9.89 20.60 -15.76
N GLY A 102 9.85 19.33 -16.21
CA GLY A 102 9.89 18.15 -15.32
C GLY A 102 8.53 17.67 -14.83
N LEU A 103 7.51 18.54 -14.70
CA LEU A 103 6.17 18.09 -14.28
C LEU A 103 5.45 17.26 -15.35
N MET A 104 5.90 17.32 -16.61
CA MET A 104 5.41 16.45 -17.69
C MET A 104 5.56 14.95 -17.37
N TRP A 105 6.53 14.58 -16.53
CA TRP A 105 6.76 13.18 -16.14
C TRP A 105 5.69 12.63 -15.18
N LEU A 106 4.89 13.52 -14.56
CA LEU A 106 3.71 13.10 -13.80
C LEU A 106 2.61 12.55 -14.73
N ARG A 107 2.63 12.92 -16.02
CA ARG A 107 1.63 12.52 -17.03
C ARG A 107 0.19 12.86 -16.64
N LEU A 108 -0.02 13.98 -15.92
CA LEU A 108 -1.36 14.45 -15.53
C LEU A 108 -2.24 14.88 -16.72
N ASN A 109 -1.64 15.07 -17.89
CA ASN A 109 -2.34 15.31 -19.15
C ASN A 109 -2.92 14.03 -19.78
N ASP A 110 -2.56 12.86 -19.27
CA ASP A 110 -3.08 11.58 -19.72
C ASP A 110 -4.38 11.27 -18.97
N SER A 111 -5.47 11.07 -19.73
CA SER A 111 -6.79 10.73 -19.20
C SER A 111 -6.74 9.55 -18.24
N PHE A 112 -5.95 8.53 -18.55
CA PHE A 112 -5.86 7.36 -17.72
C PHE A 112 -5.19 7.66 -16.38
N VAL A 113 -4.05 8.37 -16.40
CA VAL A 113 -3.29 8.70 -15.18
C VAL A 113 -4.06 9.68 -14.29
N PHE A 114 -4.63 10.72 -14.88
CA PHE A 114 -5.41 11.72 -14.15
C PHE A 114 -6.69 11.11 -13.57
N GLY A 115 -7.42 10.35 -14.38
CA GLY A 115 -8.63 9.66 -13.93
C GLY A 115 -8.34 8.61 -12.85
N ALA A 116 -7.23 7.89 -12.93
CA ALA A 116 -6.80 6.96 -11.90
C ALA A 116 -6.45 7.67 -10.59
N LEU A 117 -5.83 8.85 -10.65
CA LEU A 117 -5.58 9.69 -9.47
C LEU A 117 -6.89 10.11 -8.81
N VAL A 118 -7.85 10.64 -9.57
CA VAL A 118 -9.14 11.08 -9.05
C VAL A 118 -9.94 9.91 -8.49
N THR A 119 -10.04 8.81 -9.24
CA THR A 119 -10.73 7.58 -8.79
C THR A 119 -10.09 7.01 -7.54
N GLY A 120 -8.75 6.97 -7.51
CA GLY A 120 -7.97 6.55 -6.36
C GLY A 120 -8.24 7.41 -5.12
N LEU A 121 -8.32 8.74 -5.26
CA LEU A 121 -8.65 9.66 -4.16
C LEU A 121 -10.09 9.51 -3.68
N LEU A 122 -11.05 9.43 -4.61
CA LEU A 122 -12.46 9.26 -4.29
C LEU A 122 -12.76 7.93 -3.60
N SER A 123 -11.99 6.87 -3.92
CA SER A 123 -12.15 5.56 -3.29
C SER A 123 -11.65 5.48 -1.84
N ILE A 124 -10.76 6.39 -1.39
CA ILE A 124 -10.19 6.37 -0.03
C ILE A 124 -11.25 6.28 1.07
N PRO A 125 -12.25 7.18 1.18
CA PRO A 125 -13.23 7.11 2.26
C PRO A 125 -14.03 5.80 2.24
N PHE A 126 -14.42 5.31 1.06
CA PHE A 126 -15.17 4.06 0.92
C PHE A 126 -14.32 2.84 1.31
N CYS A 127 -13.10 2.74 0.77
CA CYS A 127 -12.15 1.68 1.10
C CYS A 127 -11.76 1.71 2.57
N PHE A 128 -11.57 2.88 3.17
CA PHE A 128 -11.26 3.01 4.59
C PHE A 128 -12.36 2.41 5.47
N LEU A 129 -13.63 2.71 5.19
CA LEU A 129 -14.75 2.15 5.94
C LEU A 129 -14.81 0.62 5.82
N ILE A 130 -14.68 0.11 4.59
CA ILE A 130 -14.69 -1.34 4.32
C ILE A 130 -13.53 -2.03 5.05
N PHE A 131 -12.30 -1.53 4.90
CA PHE A 131 -11.13 -2.13 5.55
C PHE A 131 -11.17 -1.99 7.07
N ARG A 132 -11.78 -0.92 7.61
CA ARG A 132 -11.96 -0.76 9.06
C ARG A 132 -12.82 -1.88 9.62
N VAL A 133 -13.90 -2.25 8.91
CA VAL A 133 -14.75 -3.39 9.29
C VAL A 133 -13.97 -4.70 9.16
N ILE A 134 -13.30 -4.94 8.03
CA ILE A 134 -12.51 -6.17 7.78
C ILE A 134 -11.44 -6.36 8.85
N VAL A 135 -10.65 -5.32 9.15
CA VAL A 135 -9.59 -5.38 10.18
C VAL A 135 -10.19 -5.61 11.57
N GLY A 136 -11.36 -5.01 11.85
CA GLY A 136 -12.10 -5.24 13.08
C GLY A 136 -12.53 -6.70 13.25
N LEU A 137 -13.13 -7.29 12.20
CA LEU A 137 -13.56 -8.69 12.16
C LEU A 137 -12.35 -9.64 12.26
N TRP A 138 -11.28 -9.35 11.52
CA TRP A 138 -10.04 -10.14 11.56
C TRP A 138 -9.46 -10.22 12.97
N ARG A 139 -9.42 -9.08 13.68
CA ARG A 139 -8.93 -9.04 15.06
C ARG A 139 -9.82 -9.82 16.03
N ARG A 140 -11.13 -9.83 15.83
CA ARG A 140 -12.08 -10.52 16.72
C ARG A 140 -12.08 -12.03 16.51
N TYR A 141 -12.03 -12.50 15.26
CA TYR A 141 -12.27 -13.91 14.95
C TYR A 141 -11.04 -14.65 14.41
N ALA A 142 -10.20 -14.00 13.60
CA ALA A 142 -9.13 -14.68 12.86
C ALA A 142 -7.75 -14.55 13.53
N ALA A 143 -7.53 -13.55 14.39
CA ALA A 143 -6.23 -13.31 15.00
C ALA A 143 -5.75 -14.46 15.91
N ALA A 144 -6.65 -15.05 16.72
CA ALA A 144 -6.34 -16.15 17.61
C ALA A 144 -5.96 -17.46 16.87
N PRO A 145 -6.78 -17.97 15.91
CA PRO A 145 -6.42 -19.17 15.16
C PRO A 145 -5.22 -18.95 14.23
N PHE A 146 -5.04 -17.75 13.69
CA PHE A 146 -3.91 -17.46 12.82
C PHE A 146 -2.57 -17.46 13.59
N ARG A 147 -2.56 -16.96 14.83
CA ARG A 147 -1.37 -16.98 15.69
C ARG A 147 -0.95 -18.41 16.05
N SER A 148 -1.91 -19.30 16.31
CA SER A 148 -1.62 -20.71 16.62
C SER A 148 -1.17 -21.50 15.38
N PHE A 149 -1.65 -21.14 14.18
CA PHE A 149 -1.15 -21.67 12.92
C PHE A 149 0.29 -21.26 12.64
N ILE A 150 0.63 -19.97 12.79
CA ILE A 150 1.99 -19.48 12.61
C ILE A 150 2.96 -20.10 13.62
N SER A 151 2.58 -20.25 14.90
CA SER A 151 3.47 -20.83 15.91
C SER A 151 3.79 -22.29 15.62
N ARG A 152 2.83 -23.07 15.11
CA ARG A 152 3.03 -24.48 14.69
C ARG A 152 3.99 -24.59 13.51
N ILE A 153 3.88 -23.66 12.57
CA ILE A 153 4.76 -23.61 11.40
C ILE A 153 6.16 -23.12 11.78
N GLY A 154 6.26 -22.08 12.62
CA GLY A 154 7.53 -21.55 13.10
C GLY A 154 8.34 -22.56 13.94
N ALA A 155 7.66 -23.43 14.69
CA ALA A 155 8.31 -24.51 15.43
C ALA A 155 8.97 -25.57 14.51
N ARG A 156 8.52 -25.70 13.26
CA ARG A 156 9.08 -26.64 12.27
C ARG A 156 10.23 -26.08 11.44
N VAL A 157 10.61 -24.82 11.61
CA VAL A 157 11.70 -24.20 10.85
C VAL A 157 12.97 -24.10 11.72
N PRO A 158 13.97 -24.99 11.55
CA PRO A 158 15.19 -25.04 12.38
C PRO A 158 16.08 -23.77 12.29
N LEU A 159 15.82 -22.89 11.32
CA LEU A 159 16.54 -21.61 11.15
C LEU A 159 16.16 -20.54 12.18
N ALA A 160 14.99 -20.62 12.81
CA ALA A 160 14.59 -19.67 13.87
C ALA A 160 15.49 -19.77 15.11
N LYS A 161 15.95 -20.98 15.45
CA LYS A 161 16.93 -21.21 16.53
C LYS A 161 18.32 -20.63 16.19
N ARG A 162 18.76 -20.72 14.93
CA ARG A 162 20.07 -20.22 14.49
C ARG A 162 20.14 -18.69 14.48
N ILE A 163 19.06 -18.01 14.11
CA ILE A 163 19.00 -16.54 14.13
C ILE A 163 18.94 -16.02 15.58
N ALA A 164 18.20 -16.69 16.47
CA ALA A 164 18.18 -16.34 17.90
C ALA A 164 19.55 -16.53 18.58
N GLN A 165 20.33 -17.52 18.14
CA GLN A 165 21.70 -17.74 18.60
C GLN A 165 22.67 -16.68 18.06
N GLY A 166 22.55 -16.29 16.78
CA GLY A 166 23.36 -15.23 16.17
C GLY A 166 23.15 -13.85 16.81
N VAL A 167 21.90 -13.49 17.11
CA VAL A 167 21.57 -12.21 17.80
C VAL A 167 22.10 -12.20 19.24
N ARG A 168 22.07 -13.34 19.94
CA ARG A 168 22.63 -13.47 21.30
C ARG A 168 24.17 -13.41 21.31
N ALA A 169 24.83 -13.89 20.27
CA ALA A 169 26.29 -13.80 20.14
C ALA A 169 26.75 -12.34 19.94
N VAL A 170 26.04 -11.58 19.09
CA VAL A 170 26.31 -10.15 18.87
C VAL A 170 26.02 -9.30 20.12
N SER A 171 24.99 -9.65 20.91
CA SER A 171 24.70 -8.93 22.16
C SER A 171 25.73 -9.16 23.27
N ARG A 172 26.45 -10.30 23.26
CA ARG A 172 27.51 -10.60 24.24
C ARG A 172 28.85 -9.97 23.91
N GLY A 173 29.17 -9.78 22.63
CA GLY A 173 30.38 -9.07 22.20
C GLY A 173 30.37 -7.56 22.46
N ARG A 174 29.21 -6.98 22.81
CA ARG A 174 29.07 -5.54 23.15
C ARG A 174 29.12 -5.24 24.64
N ALA A 175 29.25 -6.27 25.49
CA ALA A 175 29.36 -6.13 26.95
C ALA A 175 30.81 -6.25 27.47
N SER A 176 31.77 -6.41 26.55
CA SER A 176 33.21 -6.57 26.85
C SER A 176 34.09 -5.53 26.14
N LEU A 177 33.51 -4.41 25.71
CA LEU A 177 34.20 -3.22 25.22
C LEU A 177 33.78 -2.02 26.06
#